data_AF-A0A2G2XU23-F1
#
_entry.id   AF-A0A2G2XU23-F1
#
_cell.length_a   1.000
_cell.length_b   1.000
_cell.length_c   1.000
_cell.angle_alpha   90.00
_cell.angle_beta   90.00
_cell.angle_gamma   90.00
#
_symmetry.space_group_name_H-M   'P 1'
#
loop_
_entity.id
_entity.type
_entity.pdbx_description
1 polymer ?
#
loop_
_entity_poly.entity_id
_entity_poly.type
_entity_poly.pdbx_seq_one_letter_code
_entity_poly.pdbx_strand_id
1 'polypeptide(L)'
;MASLKELLPAAKSATSTFYDHTSDPWFKNRYSATEAEKSAVIKANPVPAYLKRAGFRPSKLEDFGDGGAFPEIHYAQYPLDMGRKKDWKPGGKTLPVTVDEHGEVRYDAIVSQGENAKKIVYSQHKDLIPKFVKEDESDTEMDQDEKQKVIDETMEETKAALEKIVNVRLSAAQPKNVPTQSQESKFIKYKPSQQAAAFNSGAKERIIRMVEMPVDPLDPPKFKHKRVPRASGSPPVPVMHSPPRPVTVKDQQDWKIPPCISNWKNPKGSVCCRTESERSGCNAVKGSEGDDDEREGEERDGTSGVGPQGKIREECRGSSSCCTRAF
;
A
#
# COMPACT_ATOMS: atom_id res chain seq x y z
N MET A 1 -39.74 7.44 -43.79
CA MET A 1 -38.36 7.20 -43.31
C MET A 1 -38.40 7.15 -41.79
N ALA A 2 -38.62 5.97 -41.22
CA ALA A 2 -38.73 5.80 -39.77
C ALA A 2 -37.37 6.07 -39.10
N SER A 3 -37.37 6.78 -37.97
CA SER A 3 -36.15 7.18 -37.27
C SER A 3 -35.55 6.00 -36.49
N LEU A 4 -34.22 5.92 -36.44
CA LEU A 4 -33.45 4.85 -35.77
C LEU A 4 -33.77 4.67 -34.26
N LYS A 5 -34.50 5.61 -33.65
CA LYS A 5 -34.98 5.53 -32.27
C LYS A 5 -36.21 4.63 -32.09
N GLU A 6 -36.99 4.38 -33.14
CA GLU A 6 -38.19 3.52 -33.06
C GLU A 6 -37.90 2.04 -33.27
N LEU A 7 -36.71 1.69 -33.78
CA LEU A 7 -36.30 0.30 -34.07
C LEU A 7 -35.52 -0.36 -32.93
N LEU A 8 -35.21 0.36 -31.85
CA LEU A 8 -34.44 -0.18 -30.72
C LEU A 8 -35.29 -0.23 -29.44
N PRO A 9 -35.19 -1.32 -28.65
CA PRO A 9 -35.86 -1.38 -27.36
C PRO A 9 -35.32 -0.31 -26.40
N ALA A 10 -36.20 0.26 -25.57
CA ALA A 10 -35.85 1.28 -24.59
C ALA A 10 -34.69 0.82 -23.68
N ALA A 11 -33.67 1.66 -23.53
CA ALA A 11 -32.51 1.38 -22.69
C ALA A 11 -32.93 1.18 -21.22
N LYS A 12 -32.61 0.03 -20.65
CA LYS A 12 -33.09 -0.40 -19.33
C LYS A 12 -32.42 0.27 -18.13
N SER A 13 -31.52 1.23 -18.32
CA SER A 13 -30.85 1.88 -17.19
C SER A 13 -30.22 3.21 -17.62
N ALA A 14 -30.97 4.30 -17.46
CA ALA A 14 -30.45 5.65 -17.43
C ALA A 14 -30.55 6.17 -15.98
N THR A 15 -29.64 5.72 -15.12
CA THR A 15 -29.47 6.32 -13.80
C THR A 15 -28.00 6.28 -13.45
N SER A 16 -27.41 7.46 -13.24
CA SER A 16 -26.06 7.62 -12.72
C SER A 16 -25.92 6.81 -11.42
N THR A 17 -25.00 5.86 -11.41
CA THR A 17 -24.79 4.93 -10.31
C THR A 17 -24.17 5.64 -9.11
N PHE A 18 -25.01 6.11 -8.18
CA PHE A 18 -24.65 6.08 -6.76
C PHE A 18 -24.74 4.60 -6.35
N TYR A 19 -23.60 3.90 -6.37
CA TYR A 19 -23.55 2.48 -6.01
C TYR A 19 -23.57 2.37 -4.48
N ASP A 20 -24.77 2.25 -3.92
CA ASP A 20 -24.99 1.99 -2.51
C ASP A 20 -24.74 0.52 -2.20
N HIS A 21 -23.57 0.25 -1.62
CA HIS A 21 -23.06 -1.09 -1.28
C HIS A 21 -23.93 -1.79 -0.21
N THR A 22 -24.80 -1.05 0.49
CA THR A 22 -25.75 -1.63 1.45
C THR A 22 -26.90 -2.38 0.78
N SER A 23 -27.17 -2.09 -0.50
CA SER A 23 -28.29 -2.67 -1.25
C SER A 23 -27.93 -3.93 -2.05
N ASP A 24 -26.64 -4.30 -2.08
CA ASP A 24 -26.12 -5.40 -2.89
C ASP A 24 -26.65 -6.77 -2.40
N PRO A 25 -27.15 -7.67 -3.28
CA PRO A 25 -27.75 -8.94 -2.87
C PRO A 25 -26.82 -9.82 -2.03
N TRP A 26 -25.51 -9.68 -2.27
CA TRP A 26 -24.43 -10.31 -1.49
C TRP A 26 -24.44 -9.88 -0.02
N PHE A 27 -24.72 -8.60 0.26
CA PHE A 27 -24.81 -8.04 1.61
C PHE A 27 -26.19 -8.27 2.22
N LYS A 28 -27.27 -8.03 1.48
CA LYS A 28 -28.64 -8.27 1.97
C LYS A 28 -28.82 -9.71 2.45
N ASN A 29 -28.52 -10.73 1.65
CA ASN A 29 -28.75 -12.12 2.07
C ASN A 29 -27.92 -12.57 3.27
N ARG A 30 -26.83 -11.88 3.62
CA ARG A 30 -25.99 -12.22 4.79
C ARG A 30 -26.30 -11.39 6.02
N TYR A 31 -26.72 -10.14 5.85
CA TYR A 31 -27.08 -9.26 6.95
C TYR A 31 -28.57 -9.33 7.33
N SER A 32 -29.50 -9.46 6.37
CA SER A 32 -30.93 -9.58 6.70
C SER A 32 -31.29 -10.97 7.27
N ALA A 33 -30.58 -12.02 6.85
CA ALA A 33 -30.69 -13.34 7.48
C ALA A 33 -30.18 -13.31 8.94
N THR A 34 -29.12 -12.54 9.22
CA THR A 34 -28.59 -12.40 10.58
C THR A 34 -29.35 -11.38 11.41
N GLU A 35 -30.02 -10.37 10.85
CA GLU A 35 -30.90 -9.46 11.61
C GLU A 35 -32.20 -10.15 12.05
N ALA A 36 -32.75 -11.04 11.22
CA ALA A 36 -33.88 -11.89 11.61
C ALA A 36 -33.47 -12.91 12.70
N GLU A 37 -32.20 -13.35 12.73
CA GLU A 37 -31.68 -14.25 13.77
C GLU A 37 -31.17 -13.52 15.03
N LYS A 38 -30.65 -12.28 14.92
CA LYS A 38 -30.16 -11.46 16.05
C LYS A 38 -31.29 -10.88 16.90
N SER A 39 -32.51 -10.82 16.38
CA SER A 39 -33.70 -10.37 17.12
C SER A 39 -34.56 -11.52 17.66
N ALA A 40 -34.14 -12.78 17.44
CA ALA A 40 -34.69 -13.92 18.16
C ALA A 40 -34.08 -13.95 19.58
N VAL A 41 -34.61 -13.12 20.47
CA VAL A 41 -34.45 -13.31 21.92
C VAL A 41 -34.98 -14.71 22.21
N ILE A 42 -34.07 -15.68 22.37
CA ILE A 42 -34.40 -17.03 22.75
C ILE A 42 -35.16 -16.93 24.07
N LYS A 43 -36.42 -17.37 24.09
CA LYS A 43 -37.22 -17.37 25.32
C LYS A 43 -36.62 -18.40 26.26
N ALA A 44 -35.85 -17.92 27.23
CA ALA A 44 -35.26 -18.74 28.27
C ALA A 44 -36.34 -19.51 29.04
N ASN A 45 -36.21 -20.84 29.10
CA ASN A 45 -37.00 -21.63 30.05
C ASN A 45 -36.49 -21.33 31.46
N PRO A 46 -37.40 -21.22 32.47
CA PRO A 46 -36.97 -20.95 33.84
C PRO A 46 -36.12 -22.11 34.36
N VAL A 47 -34.84 -21.82 34.63
CA VAL A 47 -33.90 -22.80 35.19
C VAL A 47 -34.18 -22.97 36.69
N PRO A 48 -34.32 -24.19 37.22
CA PRO A 48 -34.46 -24.41 38.65
C PRO A 48 -33.27 -23.81 39.43
N ALA A 49 -33.51 -23.33 40.65
CA ALA A 49 -32.45 -22.79 41.50
C ALA A 49 -31.41 -23.87 41.89
N TYR A 50 -30.20 -23.45 42.26
CA TYR A 50 -29.15 -24.34 42.76
C TYR A 50 -29.69 -25.24 43.89
N LEU A 51 -29.25 -26.51 43.93
CA LEU A 51 -29.74 -27.59 44.82
C LEU A 51 -31.15 -28.13 44.53
N LYS A 52 -31.93 -27.53 43.63
CA LYS A 52 -33.26 -28.03 43.21
C LYS A 52 -33.28 -28.61 41.80
N ARG A 53 -32.11 -28.99 41.28
CA ARG A 53 -31.88 -29.45 39.89
C ARG A 53 -31.81 -30.98 39.75
N ALA A 54 -32.19 -31.72 40.78
CA ALA A 54 -32.25 -33.18 40.71
C ALA A 54 -33.25 -33.62 39.62
N GLY A 55 -32.76 -34.35 38.61
CA GLY A 55 -33.57 -34.79 37.46
C GLY A 55 -33.74 -33.75 36.34
N PHE A 56 -33.22 -32.53 36.50
CA PHE A 56 -33.16 -31.55 35.42
C PHE A 56 -32.08 -31.96 34.42
N ARG A 57 -32.39 -32.00 33.12
CA ARG A 57 -31.46 -32.39 32.07
C ARG A 57 -31.55 -31.41 30.88
N PRO A 58 -30.78 -30.32 30.89
CA PRO A 58 -30.82 -29.35 29.81
C PRO A 58 -30.15 -29.94 28.56
N SER A 59 -30.86 -29.89 27.43
CA SER A 59 -30.34 -30.39 26.14
C SER A 59 -30.46 -29.38 25.01
N LYS A 60 -31.44 -28.47 25.07
CA LYS A 60 -31.60 -27.38 24.11
C LYS A 60 -30.88 -26.14 24.63
N LEU A 61 -30.53 -25.24 23.72
CA LEU A 61 -29.89 -23.96 24.09
C LEU A 61 -30.75 -23.14 25.06
N GLU A 62 -32.07 -23.23 24.91
CA GLU A 62 -33.08 -22.48 25.70
C GLU A 62 -33.19 -22.97 27.16
N ASP A 63 -32.76 -24.22 27.43
CA ASP A 63 -32.84 -24.83 28.76
C ASP A 63 -31.75 -24.30 29.71
N PHE A 64 -30.77 -23.55 29.19
CA PHE A 64 -29.68 -22.97 29.97
C PHE A 64 -29.98 -21.54 30.43
N GLY A 65 -31.14 -20.97 30.09
CA GLY A 65 -31.48 -19.61 30.45
C GLY A 65 -30.53 -18.58 29.82
N ASP A 66 -29.76 -17.87 30.66
CA ASP A 66 -28.71 -16.92 30.25
C ASP A 66 -27.36 -17.60 29.94
N GLY A 67 -27.36 -18.94 29.89
CA GLY A 67 -26.19 -19.76 29.64
C GLY A 67 -25.57 -20.35 30.91
N GLY A 68 -24.41 -20.97 30.74
CA GLY A 68 -23.71 -21.70 31.80
C GLY A 68 -24.10 -23.19 31.87
N ALA A 69 -23.12 -24.04 32.13
CA ALA A 69 -23.31 -25.47 32.34
C ALA A 69 -23.37 -25.77 33.84
N PHE A 70 -24.23 -26.71 34.25
CA PHE A 70 -24.43 -27.05 35.66
C PHE A 70 -23.51 -28.21 36.05
N PRO A 71 -22.47 -27.99 36.88
CA PRO A 71 -21.53 -29.04 37.25
C PRO A 71 -22.17 -30.14 38.10
N GLU A 72 -23.25 -29.84 38.82
CA GLU A 72 -23.98 -30.84 39.63
C GLU A 72 -24.74 -31.88 38.79
N ILE A 73 -24.97 -31.63 37.51
CA ILE A 73 -25.62 -32.56 36.59
C ILE A 73 -24.51 -33.28 35.81
N HIS A 74 -24.30 -34.56 36.12
CA HIS A 74 -23.28 -35.41 35.47
C HIS A 74 -23.73 -35.84 34.06
N TYR A 75 -24.00 -34.84 33.23
CA TYR A 75 -24.43 -34.97 31.84
C TYR A 75 -23.63 -33.97 31.00
N ALA A 76 -23.26 -34.37 29.78
CA ALA A 76 -22.53 -33.50 28.86
C ALA A 76 -23.45 -32.36 28.39
N GLN A 77 -23.16 -31.17 28.89
CA GLN A 77 -23.91 -29.94 28.62
C GLN A 77 -23.08 -29.04 27.72
N TYR A 78 -23.72 -28.42 26.73
CA TYR A 78 -23.05 -27.58 25.74
C TYR A 78 -23.82 -26.25 25.56
N PRO A 79 -23.76 -25.33 26.53
CA PRO A 79 -24.28 -23.98 26.34
C PRO A 79 -23.62 -23.33 25.13
N LEU A 80 -24.40 -22.67 24.26
CA LEU A 80 -23.94 -22.06 23.00
C LEU A 80 -23.14 -23.00 22.08
N ASP A 81 -23.40 -24.32 22.14
CA ASP A 81 -22.66 -25.36 21.42
C ASP A 81 -21.14 -25.41 21.71
N MET A 82 -20.71 -24.76 22.79
CA MET A 82 -19.31 -24.76 23.22
C MET A 82 -18.87 -26.16 23.65
N GLY A 83 -17.65 -26.57 23.32
CA GLY A 83 -17.10 -27.88 23.73
C GLY A 83 -17.59 -29.09 22.93
N ARG A 84 -18.53 -28.90 21.99
CA ARG A 84 -18.82 -29.91 20.98
C ARG A 84 -17.65 -29.99 20.00
N LYS A 85 -17.28 -31.21 19.63
CA LYS A 85 -16.48 -31.42 18.41
C LYS A 85 -17.41 -31.11 17.23
N LYS A 86 -17.60 -29.83 16.90
CA LYS A 86 -18.14 -29.42 15.60
C LYS A 86 -17.26 -30.07 14.51
N ASP A 87 -17.67 -30.03 13.25
CA ASP A 87 -16.82 -30.41 12.09
C ASP A 87 -15.57 -29.49 11.91
N TRP A 88 -14.97 -29.06 13.03
CA TRP A 88 -13.62 -28.59 13.18
C TRP A 88 -12.66 -29.69 12.71
N LYS A 89 -12.58 -29.83 11.39
CA LYS A 89 -11.47 -30.52 10.75
C LYS A 89 -10.21 -29.83 11.28
N PRO A 90 -9.32 -30.53 12.01
CA PRO A 90 -8.05 -29.95 12.38
C PRO A 90 -7.35 -29.51 11.09
N GLY A 91 -7.25 -28.19 10.86
CA GLY A 91 -6.82 -27.61 9.58
C GLY A 91 -7.85 -26.75 8.84
N GLY A 92 -8.98 -26.37 9.45
CA GLY A 92 -9.85 -25.33 8.90
C GLY A 92 -9.07 -24.03 8.62
N LYS A 93 -9.16 -23.51 7.40
CA LYS A 93 -8.46 -22.29 6.96
C LYS A 93 -9.15 -20.99 7.43
N THR A 94 -9.85 -21.04 8.56
CA THR A 94 -10.65 -19.94 9.08
C THR A 94 -10.06 -19.51 10.41
N LEU A 95 -9.76 -18.22 10.51
CA LEU A 95 -9.23 -17.64 11.75
C LEU A 95 -10.36 -17.52 12.78
N PRO A 96 -10.04 -17.71 14.08
CA PRO A 96 -11.02 -17.50 15.14
C PRO A 96 -11.43 -16.02 15.16
N VAL A 97 -12.73 -15.77 15.31
CA VAL A 97 -13.27 -14.42 15.51
C VAL A 97 -12.89 -13.98 16.92
N THR A 98 -12.06 -12.95 17.01
CA THR A 98 -11.68 -12.35 18.29
C THR A 98 -12.54 -11.12 18.57
N VAL A 99 -12.76 -10.84 19.85
CA VAL A 99 -13.48 -9.66 20.34
C VAL A 99 -12.54 -8.82 21.21
N ASP A 100 -12.81 -7.53 21.28
CA ASP A 100 -12.08 -6.61 22.15
C ASP A 100 -12.69 -6.52 23.55
N GLU A 101 -12.10 -5.66 24.39
CA GLU A 101 -12.53 -5.44 25.78
C GLU A 101 -13.94 -4.83 25.86
N HIS A 102 -14.38 -4.17 24.80
CA HIS A 102 -15.71 -3.56 24.69
C HIS A 102 -16.75 -4.53 24.09
N GLY A 103 -16.33 -5.73 23.68
CA GLY A 103 -17.20 -6.71 23.03
C GLY A 103 -17.41 -6.46 21.53
N GLU A 104 -16.67 -5.53 20.91
CA GLU A 104 -16.66 -5.33 19.46
C GLU A 104 -15.80 -6.39 18.78
N VAL A 105 -16.23 -6.85 17.60
CA VAL A 105 -15.49 -7.86 16.82
C VAL A 105 -14.21 -7.25 16.25
N ARG A 106 -13.06 -7.86 16.55
CA ARG A 106 -11.74 -7.43 16.06
C ARG A 106 -11.50 -7.89 14.63
N TYR A 107 -11.92 -7.06 13.67
CA TYR A 107 -11.58 -7.24 12.26
C TYR A 107 -10.09 -7.01 11.95
N ASP A 108 -9.39 -6.29 12.84
CA ASP A 108 -7.95 -6.00 12.73
C ASP A 108 -7.06 -7.27 12.74
N ALA A 109 -7.55 -8.37 13.30
CA ALA A 109 -6.86 -9.67 13.27
C ALA A 109 -6.60 -10.17 11.83
N ILE A 110 -7.33 -9.67 10.84
CA ILE A 110 -7.11 -9.98 9.42
C ILE A 110 -5.85 -9.25 8.90
N VAL A 111 -5.67 -8.01 9.31
CA VAL A 111 -4.62 -7.11 8.81
C VAL A 111 -3.28 -7.36 9.53
N SER A 112 -3.35 -7.64 10.82
CA SER A 112 -2.19 -7.87 11.71
C SER A 112 -1.52 -9.24 11.53
N GLN A 113 -1.75 -9.93 10.40
CA GLN A 113 -1.15 -11.24 10.14
C GLN A 113 0.32 -11.16 9.67
N GLY A 114 1.07 -12.23 9.96
CA GLY A 114 2.42 -12.43 9.43
C GLY A 114 3.40 -11.33 9.88
N GLU A 115 3.97 -10.60 8.92
CA GLU A 115 4.92 -9.51 9.21
C GLU A 115 4.28 -8.33 9.94
N ASN A 116 2.97 -8.15 9.79
CA ASN A 116 2.25 -7.04 10.41
C ASN A 116 1.99 -7.28 11.90
N ALA A 117 2.10 -8.51 12.40
CA ALA A 117 1.88 -8.82 13.83
C ALA A 117 2.88 -8.12 14.76
N LYS A 118 4.07 -7.80 14.25
CA LYS A 118 5.12 -7.09 15.00
C LYS A 118 5.07 -5.57 14.81
N LYS A 119 4.24 -5.09 13.87
CA LYS A 119 4.16 -3.69 13.47
C LYS A 119 2.89 -3.09 14.02
N ILE A 120 2.92 -1.80 14.32
CA ILE A 120 1.71 -1.05 14.64
C ILE A 120 1.00 -0.78 13.31
N VAL A 121 -0.22 -1.28 13.16
CA VAL A 121 -1.05 -1.07 11.97
C VAL A 121 -2.34 -0.37 12.38
N TYR A 122 -2.64 0.72 11.69
CA TYR A 122 -3.90 1.44 11.86
C TYR A 122 -4.93 0.88 10.89
N SER A 123 -6.09 0.49 11.43
CA SER A 123 -7.17 -0.15 10.66
C SER A 123 -8.56 0.33 11.08
N GLN A 124 -8.67 1.01 12.22
CA GLN A 124 -9.96 1.42 12.77
C GLN A 124 -10.29 2.86 12.39
N HIS A 125 -11.57 3.18 12.25
CA HIS A 125 -12.00 4.58 12.05
C HIS A 125 -11.58 5.48 13.22
N LYS A 126 -11.46 4.93 14.44
CA LYS A 126 -10.92 5.60 15.64
C LYS A 126 -9.52 6.20 15.37
N ASP A 127 -8.73 5.60 14.49
CA ASP A 127 -7.38 6.06 14.13
C ASP A 127 -7.38 7.26 13.18
N LEU A 128 -8.48 7.47 12.43
CA LEU A 128 -8.63 8.59 11.50
C LEU A 128 -9.12 9.87 12.21
N ILE A 129 -9.70 9.72 13.40
CA ILE A 129 -10.24 10.83 14.18
C ILE A 129 -9.06 11.62 14.77
N PRO A 130 -8.97 12.95 14.51
CA PRO A 130 -7.95 13.78 15.13
C PRO A 130 -8.05 13.74 16.65
N LYS A 131 -6.91 13.46 17.30
CA LYS A 131 -6.79 13.59 18.75
C LYS A 131 -6.45 15.04 19.06
N PHE A 132 -7.41 15.76 19.64
CA PHE A 132 -7.16 17.09 20.16
C PHE A 132 -6.35 16.92 21.45
N VAL A 133 -5.10 17.39 21.44
CA VAL A 133 -4.28 17.47 22.65
C VAL A 133 -4.99 18.45 23.58
N LYS A 134 -5.57 17.96 24.66
CA LYS A 134 -5.94 18.81 25.78
C LYS A 134 -4.62 19.17 26.47
N GLU A 135 -4.39 20.47 26.67
CA GLU A 135 -3.19 21.01 27.31
C GLU A 135 -2.91 20.39 28.69
N ASP A 136 -3.91 19.73 29.30
CA ASP A 136 -3.85 19.09 30.61
C ASP A 136 -3.42 17.59 30.60
N GLU A 137 -3.30 16.95 29.43
CA GLU A 137 -2.99 15.50 29.30
C GLU A 137 -1.64 15.19 28.63
N SER A 138 -0.89 16.20 28.18
CA SER A 138 0.51 16.03 27.85
C SER A 138 1.34 16.30 29.10
N ASP A 139 1.99 15.25 29.59
CA ASP A 139 3.16 15.31 30.48
C ASP A 139 2.97 14.57 31.82
N THR A 140 2.72 13.26 31.71
CA THR A 140 3.65 12.34 32.42
C THR A 140 4.98 12.42 31.68
N GLU A 141 5.63 13.58 31.80
CA GLU A 141 6.97 13.82 31.32
C GLU A 141 7.87 12.88 32.11
N MET A 142 8.33 11.82 31.47
CA MET A 142 9.65 11.31 31.78
C MET A 142 10.56 12.53 31.93
N ASP A 143 11.26 12.66 33.06
CA ASP A 143 12.16 13.79 33.30
C ASP A 143 13.08 13.96 32.07
N GLN A 144 13.41 15.20 31.70
CA GLN A 144 14.24 15.46 30.52
C GLN A 144 15.55 14.64 30.55
N ASP A 145 16.08 14.41 31.75
CA ASP A 145 17.25 13.58 32.01
C ASP A 145 17.02 12.08 31.71
N GLU A 146 15.84 11.54 32.02
CA GLU A 146 15.50 10.15 31.71
C GLU A 146 15.27 9.96 30.20
N LYS A 147 14.63 10.94 29.55
CA LYS A 147 14.52 10.97 28.07
C LYS A 147 15.90 10.96 27.43
N GLN A 148 16.84 11.76 27.95
CA GLN A 148 18.20 11.81 27.43
C GLN A 148 18.94 10.48 27.60
N LYS A 149 18.83 9.83 28.77
CA LYS A 149 19.42 8.50 28.99
C LYS A 149 18.90 7.45 28.01
N VAL A 150 17.59 7.40 27.76
CA VAL A 150 16.99 6.47 26.79
C VAL A 150 17.50 6.73 25.37
N ILE A 151 17.69 8.00 25.01
CA ILE A 151 18.26 8.40 23.71
C ILE A 151 19.70 7.89 23.59
N ASP A 152 20.53 8.10 24.62
CA ASP A 152 21.94 7.71 24.63
C ASP A 152 22.09 6.18 24.58
N GLU A 153 21.32 5.44 25.39
CA GLU A 153 21.29 3.96 25.36
C GLU A 153 20.88 3.44 23.97
N THR A 154 19.80 3.99 23.40
CA THR A 154 19.35 3.61 22.05
C THR A 154 20.41 3.95 20.99
N MET A 155 21.12 5.07 21.15
CA MET A 155 22.21 5.47 20.26
C MET A 155 23.38 4.48 20.33
N GLU A 156 23.78 4.06 21.53
CA GLU A 156 24.86 3.09 21.72
C GLU A 156 24.50 1.71 21.14
N GLU A 157 23.27 1.24 21.38
CA GLU A 157 22.79 -0.02 20.83
C GLU A 157 22.74 -0.01 19.31
N THR A 158 22.18 1.05 18.72
CA THR A 158 22.07 1.20 17.26
C THR A 158 23.45 1.36 16.63
N LYS A 159 24.36 2.13 17.23
CA LYS A 159 25.76 2.27 16.80
C LYS A 159 26.46 0.91 16.82
N ALA A 160 26.38 0.17 17.92
CA ALA A 160 27.01 -1.15 18.03
C ALA A 160 26.43 -2.16 17.02
N ALA A 161 25.13 -2.10 16.74
CA ALA A 161 24.50 -2.93 15.71
C ALA A 161 24.97 -2.58 14.29
N LEU A 162 25.08 -1.28 13.97
CA LEU A 162 25.56 -0.81 12.68
C LEU A 162 27.05 -1.15 12.48
N GLU A 163 27.88 -0.97 13.50
CA GLU A 163 29.30 -1.36 13.47
C GLU A 163 29.48 -2.85 13.16
N LYS A 164 28.66 -3.73 13.76
CA LYS A 164 28.67 -5.16 13.44
C LYS A 164 28.37 -5.43 11.96
N ILE A 165 27.36 -4.77 11.40
CA ILE A 165 26.98 -4.92 9.98
C ILE A 165 28.11 -4.41 9.08
N VAL A 166 28.67 -3.25 9.39
CA VAL A 166 29.77 -2.64 8.63
C VAL A 166 31.01 -3.53 8.68
N ASN A 167 31.38 -4.07 9.84
CA ASN A 167 32.52 -4.97 9.99
C ASN A 167 32.36 -6.24 9.15
N VAL A 168 31.15 -6.82 9.09
CA VAL A 168 30.86 -7.95 8.18
C VAL A 168 31.06 -7.54 6.72
N ARG A 169 30.59 -6.37 6.31
CA ARG A 169 30.76 -5.87 4.93
C ARG A 169 32.23 -5.59 4.58
N LEU A 170 32.98 -4.98 5.50
CA LEU A 170 34.41 -4.69 5.33
C LEU A 170 35.23 -5.98 5.22
N SER A 171 34.94 -6.97 6.06
CA SER A 171 35.63 -8.27 6.03
C SER A 171 35.44 -9.03 4.71
N ALA A 172 34.29 -8.86 4.05
CA ALA A 172 34.01 -9.45 2.74
C ALA A 172 34.66 -8.67 1.58
N ALA A 173 34.78 -7.34 1.71
CA ALA A 173 35.40 -6.49 0.69
C ALA A 173 36.93 -6.59 0.67
N GLN A 174 37.54 -6.80 1.84
CA GLN A 174 38.99 -6.96 2.00
C GLN A 174 39.31 -8.36 2.55
N PRO A 175 39.41 -9.39 1.69
CA PRO A 175 39.78 -10.73 2.14
C PRO A 175 41.23 -10.72 2.65
N LYS A 176 41.44 -11.08 3.92
CA LYS A 176 42.79 -11.31 4.46
C LYS A 176 43.37 -12.59 3.86
N ASN A 177 44.63 -12.54 3.46
CA ASN A 177 45.36 -13.69 2.91
C ASN A 177 45.54 -14.85 3.93
N VAL A 178 45.33 -14.58 5.22
CA VAL A 178 45.31 -15.59 6.29
C VAL A 178 44.11 -15.34 7.20
N PRO A 179 43.10 -16.22 7.18
CA PRO A 179 41.97 -16.16 8.11
C PRO A 179 42.48 -16.40 9.54
N THR A 180 42.30 -15.43 10.44
CA THR A 180 42.46 -15.65 11.88
C THR A 180 41.23 -16.38 12.42
N GLN A 181 41.32 -17.70 12.52
CA GLN A 181 40.27 -18.53 13.14
C GLN A 181 40.50 -18.64 14.64
N SER A 182 39.44 -18.47 15.43
CA SER A 182 39.48 -18.69 16.88
C SER A 182 39.46 -20.19 17.17
N GLN A 183 40.49 -20.73 17.83
CA GLN A 183 40.53 -22.13 18.27
C GLN A 183 39.65 -22.43 19.50
N GLU A 184 38.74 -21.53 19.85
CA GLU A 184 37.92 -21.64 21.05
C GLU A 184 36.77 -22.65 20.85
N SER A 185 36.76 -23.73 21.62
CA SER A 185 35.67 -24.71 21.58
C SER A 185 34.53 -24.32 22.53
N LYS A 186 33.29 -24.34 22.04
CA LYS A 186 32.09 -23.97 22.81
C LYS A 186 31.33 -25.22 23.25
N PHE A 187 30.97 -25.31 24.53
CA PHE A 187 30.12 -26.39 25.04
C PHE A 187 28.66 -25.91 25.13
N ILE A 188 27.76 -26.57 24.40
CA ILE A 188 26.33 -26.25 24.36
C ILE A 188 25.56 -27.38 25.03
N LYS A 189 24.74 -27.03 26.01
CA LYS A 189 23.80 -27.95 26.66
C LYS A 189 22.51 -28.00 25.84
N TYR A 190 22.21 -29.14 25.23
CA TYR A 190 21.04 -29.36 24.39
C TYR A 190 20.04 -30.31 25.04
N LYS A 191 18.79 -29.86 25.13
CA LYS A 191 17.66 -30.69 25.60
C LYS A 191 16.76 -31.01 24.40
N PRO A 192 16.69 -32.29 23.96
CA PRO A 192 15.83 -32.66 22.85
C PRO A 192 14.35 -32.48 23.21
N SER A 193 13.55 -32.07 22.22
CA SER A 193 12.09 -31.97 22.33
C SER A 193 11.44 -33.36 22.37
N GLN A 194 11.95 -34.31 21.59
CA GLN A 194 11.54 -35.71 21.65
C GLN A 194 12.24 -36.40 22.82
N GLN A 195 11.48 -36.71 23.86
CA GLN A 195 11.96 -37.40 25.06
C GLN A 195 11.27 -38.77 25.14
N ALA A 196 11.96 -39.82 24.71
CA ALA A 196 11.55 -41.20 24.98
C ALA A 196 12.74 -41.94 25.59
N ALA A 197 12.47 -42.92 26.46
CA ALA A 197 13.50 -43.68 27.17
C ALA A 197 14.49 -44.41 26.24
N ALA A 198 14.06 -44.73 25.01
CA ALA A 198 14.89 -45.34 23.98
C ALA A 198 15.88 -44.35 23.31
N PHE A 199 15.67 -43.04 23.46
CA PHE A 199 16.55 -42.03 22.89
C PHE A 199 17.55 -41.53 23.92
N ASN A 200 18.74 -41.14 23.46
CA ASN A 200 19.80 -40.55 24.28
C ASN A 200 20.23 -41.42 25.48
N SER A 201 20.18 -42.75 25.34
CA SER A 201 20.54 -43.69 26.41
C SER A 201 19.86 -43.41 27.75
N GLY A 202 18.63 -42.87 27.73
CA GLY A 202 17.87 -42.48 28.92
C GLY A 202 18.25 -41.14 29.55
N ALA A 203 19.27 -40.43 29.02
CA ALA A 203 19.64 -39.11 29.48
C ALA A 203 18.68 -38.04 28.95
N LYS A 204 18.31 -37.09 29.79
CA LYS A 204 17.39 -35.99 29.42
C LYS A 204 18.06 -34.91 28.57
N GLU A 205 19.38 -34.81 28.60
CA GLU A 205 20.15 -33.70 28.03
C GLU A 205 21.45 -34.22 27.39
N ARG A 206 22.01 -33.46 26.45
CA ARG A 206 23.28 -33.73 25.76
C ARG A 206 24.20 -32.52 25.91
N ILE A 207 25.50 -32.74 26.07
CA ILE A 207 26.50 -31.68 26.02
C ILE A 207 27.25 -31.82 24.70
N ILE A 208 27.19 -30.80 23.86
CA ILE A 208 27.79 -30.79 22.52
C ILE A 208 28.98 -29.84 22.54
N ARG A 209 30.16 -30.33 22.14
CA ARG A 209 31.34 -29.50 21.92
C ARG A 209 31.36 -29.05 20.46
N MET A 210 31.12 -27.77 20.23
CA MET A 210 31.21 -27.13 18.91
C MET A 210 32.63 -26.60 18.71
N VAL A 211 33.25 -26.97 17.58
CA VAL A 211 34.56 -26.50 17.14
C VAL A 211 34.43 -26.00 15.71
N GLU A 212 34.97 -24.81 15.42
CA GLU A 212 35.01 -24.28 14.06
C GLU A 212 35.95 -25.12 13.20
N MET A 213 35.49 -25.55 12.03
CA MET A 213 36.32 -26.33 11.11
C MET A 213 37.37 -25.42 10.46
N PRO A 214 38.66 -25.80 10.45
CA PRO A 214 39.68 -24.99 9.84
C PRO A 214 39.44 -24.82 8.34
N VAL A 215 39.50 -23.58 7.84
CA VAL A 215 39.25 -23.24 6.43
C VAL A 215 40.59 -23.00 5.73
N ASP A 216 40.78 -23.64 4.58
CA ASP A 216 41.97 -23.46 3.75
C ASP A 216 41.98 -22.04 3.14
N PRO A 217 43.04 -21.24 3.36
CA PRO A 217 43.16 -19.89 2.80
C PRO A 217 43.23 -19.85 1.27
N LEU A 218 43.58 -20.95 0.60
CA LEU A 218 43.69 -21.03 -0.86
C LEU A 218 42.46 -21.65 -1.54
N ASP A 219 41.45 -22.07 -0.77
CA ASP A 219 40.22 -22.66 -1.31
C ASP A 219 39.35 -21.58 -1.96
N PRO A 220 39.03 -21.68 -3.27
CA PRO A 220 38.19 -20.70 -3.94
C PRO A 220 36.73 -20.72 -3.44
N PRO A 221 35.92 -19.66 -3.69
CA PRO A 221 34.51 -19.62 -3.31
C PRO A 221 33.69 -20.79 -3.87
N LYS A 222 33.10 -21.60 -2.98
CA LYS A 222 32.39 -22.85 -3.33
C LYS A 222 31.08 -22.66 -4.13
N PHE A 223 30.42 -21.51 -3.99
CA PHE A 223 29.06 -21.31 -4.51
C PHE A 223 28.99 -20.17 -5.53
N LYS A 224 28.14 -20.35 -6.56
CA LYS A 224 27.85 -19.34 -7.59
C LYS A 224 26.73 -18.40 -7.13
N HIS A 225 26.79 -17.14 -7.53
CA HIS A 225 25.73 -16.16 -7.25
C HIS A 225 24.47 -16.48 -8.08
N LYS A 226 23.36 -16.84 -7.41
CA LYS A 226 22.05 -17.09 -8.03
C LYS A 226 21.13 -15.88 -7.84
N ARG A 227 20.58 -15.34 -8.94
CA ARG A 227 19.57 -14.27 -8.88
C ARG A 227 18.20 -14.90 -8.61
N VAL A 228 17.56 -14.52 -7.50
CA VAL A 228 16.21 -14.95 -7.13
C VAL A 228 15.27 -13.74 -7.29
N PRO A 229 14.02 -13.93 -7.74
CA PRO A 229 13.03 -12.86 -7.71
C PRO A 229 12.89 -12.26 -6.31
N ARG A 230 12.55 -10.98 -6.23
CA ARG A 230 12.29 -10.34 -4.93
C ARG A 230 11.13 -11.09 -4.25
N ALA A 231 11.30 -11.38 -2.96
CA ALA A 231 10.22 -11.94 -2.15
C ALA A 231 8.99 -11.02 -2.23
N SER A 232 7.79 -11.60 -2.07
CA SER A 232 6.58 -10.81 -1.86
C SER A 232 6.82 -9.84 -0.71
N GLY A 233 6.45 -8.58 -0.90
CA GLY A 233 6.58 -7.57 0.16
C GLY A 233 5.69 -7.89 1.36
N SER A 234 5.78 -7.02 2.37
CA SER A 234 4.87 -7.07 3.52
C SER A 234 3.40 -7.02 3.06
N PRO A 235 2.47 -7.63 3.80
CA PRO A 235 1.06 -7.59 3.46
C PRO A 235 0.58 -6.13 3.30
N PRO A 236 -0.33 -5.85 2.36
CA PRO A 236 -0.83 -4.50 2.15
C PRO A 236 -1.50 -3.98 3.41
N VAL A 237 -1.20 -2.74 3.75
CA VAL A 237 -1.78 -2.04 4.91
C VAL A 237 -3.07 -1.32 4.48
N PRO A 238 -4.11 -1.25 5.34
CA PRO A 238 -5.31 -0.50 5.07
C PRO A 238 -5.00 0.96 4.76
N VAL A 239 -5.64 1.48 3.71
CA VAL A 239 -5.43 2.86 3.30
C VAL A 239 -6.52 3.73 3.94
N MET A 240 -6.11 4.60 4.85
CA MET A 240 -7.00 5.46 5.65
C MET A 240 -7.27 6.78 4.95
N HIS A 241 -7.99 6.73 3.82
CA HIS A 241 -8.39 7.94 3.10
C HIS A 241 -9.59 8.62 3.77
N SER A 242 -9.72 9.94 3.54
CA SER A 242 -10.99 10.62 3.74
C SER A 242 -12.02 10.13 2.71
N PRO A 243 -13.33 10.31 2.99
CA PRO A 243 -14.37 9.98 2.02
C PRO A 243 -14.11 10.60 0.65
N PRO A 244 -14.34 9.85 -0.46
CA PRO A 244 -14.06 10.33 -1.80
C PRO A 244 -14.87 11.58 -2.10
N ARG A 245 -14.20 12.63 -2.60
CA ARG A 245 -14.86 13.87 -3.00
C ARG A 245 -15.65 13.60 -4.30
N PRO A 246 -16.90 14.10 -4.42
CA PRO A 246 -17.65 13.97 -5.65
C PRO A 246 -16.94 14.75 -6.76
N VAL A 247 -16.67 14.09 -7.89
CA VAL A 247 -16.03 14.70 -9.06
C VAL A 247 -17.12 15.22 -10.00
N THR A 248 -17.01 16.47 -10.44
CA THR A 248 -17.94 17.02 -11.44
C THR A 248 -17.52 16.61 -12.86
N VAL A 249 -18.49 16.52 -13.78
CA VAL A 249 -18.20 16.21 -15.20
C VAL A 249 -17.30 17.29 -15.82
N LYS A 250 -17.45 18.55 -15.37
CA LYS A 250 -16.60 19.66 -15.80
C LYS A 250 -15.15 19.42 -15.40
N ASP A 251 -14.89 19.11 -14.13
CA ASP A 251 -13.53 18.81 -13.67
C ASP A 251 -12.92 17.67 -14.50
N GLN A 252 -13.67 16.59 -14.74
CA GLN A 252 -13.17 15.48 -15.56
C GLN A 252 -12.80 15.89 -17.00
N GLN A 253 -13.54 16.82 -17.61
CA GLN A 253 -13.24 17.35 -18.94
C GLN A 253 -12.04 18.28 -18.92
N ASP A 254 -11.92 19.14 -17.92
CA ASP A 254 -10.79 20.06 -17.75
C ASP A 254 -9.48 19.29 -17.53
N TRP A 255 -9.55 18.12 -16.89
CA TRP A 255 -8.42 17.19 -16.72
C TRP A 255 -8.21 16.23 -17.91
N LYS A 256 -8.95 16.37 -19.01
CA LYS A 256 -8.76 15.54 -20.20
C LYS A 256 -7.54 16.04 -20.99
N ILE A 257 -6.38 15.45 -20.70
CA ILE A 257 -5.14 15.77 -21.40
C ILE A 257 -5.22 15.28 -22.87
N PRO A 258 -5.03 16.17 -23.87
CA PRO A 258 -4.97 15.79 -25.28
C PRO A 258 -3.79 14.85 -25.58
N PRO A 259 -3.90 13.96 -26.58
CA PRO A 259 -2.80 13.09 -26.97
C PRO A 259 -1.62 13.93 -27.48
N CYS A 260 -0.41 13.59 -27.04
CA CYS A 260 0.80 14.27 -27.49
C CYS A 260 1.14 13.84 -28.93
N ILE A 261 1.07 14.77 -29.87
CA ILE A 261 1.50 14.56 -31.25
C ILE A 261 2.85 15.27 -31.41
N SER A 262 3.93 14.49 -31.56
CA SER A 262 5.27 15.07 -31.68
C SER A 262 5.70 15.20 -33.13
N ASN A 263 6.37 16.31 -33.47
CA ASN A 263 6.91 16.56 -34.81
C ASN A 263 8.19 15.77 -35.12
N TRP A 264 8.79 15.14 -34.10
CA TRP A 264 10.10 14.48 -34.20
C TRP A 264 10.04 12.97 -34.04
N LYS A 265 9.14 12.44 -33.20
CA LYS A 265 9.11 11.02 -32.83
C LYS A 265 7.72 10.42 -32.99
N ASN A 266 7.62 9.48 -33.92
CA ASN A 266 6.47 8.60 -34.08
C ASN A 266 6.92 7.12 -33.99
N PRO A 267 7.09 6.57 -32.77
CA PRO A 267 7.69 5.25 -32.60
C PRO A 267 6.79 4.11 -33.06
N LYS A 268 5.47 4.32 -33.08
CA LYS A 268 4.46 3.33 -33.50
C LYS A 268 4.05 3.49 -34.97
N GLY A 269 4.59 4.48 -35.68
CA GLY A 269 4.29 4.73 -37.10
C GLY A 269 2.82 5.04 -37.40
N SER A 270 2.05 5.50 -36.40
CA SER A 270 0.62 5.78 -36.59
C SER A 270 0.45 6.91 -37.59
N VAL A 271 -0.44 6.72 -38.57
CA VAL A 271 -0.76 7.75 -39.56
C VAL A 271 -1.61 8.81 -38.86
N CYS A 272 -1.03 10.00 -38.69
CA CYS A 272 -1.71 11.16 -38.13
C CYS A 272 -2.11 12.09 -39.28
N CYS A 273 -3.34 12.61 -39.23
CA CYS A 273 -3.79 13.60 -40.20
C CYS A 273 -2.96 14.88 -40.04
N ARG A 274 -2.53 15.49 -41.14
CA ARG A 274 -1.69 16.70 -41.12
C ARG A 274 -2.30 17.85 -40.28
N THR A 275 -3.62 17.93 -40.25
CA THR A 275 -4.40 18.89 -39.44
C THR A 275 -4.25 18.68 -37.94
N GLU A 276 -4.10 17.44 -37.47
CA GLU A 276 -3.93 17.12 -36.05
C GLU A 276 -2.48 17.35 -35.60
N SER A 277 -1.49 17.09 -36.46
CA SER A 277 -0.09 17.43 -36.18
C SER A 277 0.16 18.93 -36.10
N GLU A 278 -0.49 19.71 -36.96
CA GLU A 278 -0.38 21.17 -36.95
C GLU A 278 -1.08 21.77 -35.71
N ARG A 279 -2.19 21.17 -35.24
CA ARG A 279 -2.95 21.62 -34.06
C ARG A 279 -2.22 21.39 -32.73
N SER A 280 -1.29 20.45 -32.67
CA SER A 280 -0.43 20.24 -31.50
C SER A 280 0.75 21.22 -31.44
N GLY A 281 1.05 21.91 -32.55
CA GLY A 281 1.99 23.04 -32.56
C GLY A 281 1.27 24.32 -32.16
N CYS A 282 1.81 25.06 -31.18
CA CYS A 282 1.30 26.36 -30.75
C CYS A 282 1.56 27.47 -31.80
N ASN A 283 1.42 27.21 -33.09
CA ASN A 283 1.67 28.23 -34.14
C ASN A 283 0.44 29.11 -34.43
N ALA A 284 -0.71 28.85 -33.81
CA ALA A 284 -1.91 29.66 -33.99
C ALA A 284 -2.81 29.61 -32.76
N VAL A 285 -2.46 30.34 -31.71
CA VAL A 285 -3.45 30.80 -30.74
C VAL A 285 -4.25 31.89 -31.44
N LYS A 286 -5.45 31.59 -31.91
CA LYS A 286 -6.39 32.61 -32.39
C LYS A 286 -6.85 33.43 -31.19
N GLY A 287 -6.23 34.61 -31.04
CA GLY A 287 -6.58 35.62 -30.05
C GLY A 287 -5.39 35.94 -29.14
N SER A 288 -4.87 37.15 -29.33
CA SER A 288 -3.77 37.84 -28.62
C SER A 288 -2.34 37.34 -28.86
N GLU A 289 -1.62 38.18 -29.63
CA GLU A 289 -0.16 38.34 -29.66
C GLU A 289 0.65 37.21 -30.32
N GLY A 290 0.43 37.09 -31.63
CA GLY A 290 1.37 36.47 -32.56
C GLY A 290 1.05 36.83 -34.01
N ASP A 291 0.31 37.91 -34.23
CA ASP A 291 0.26 38.57 -35.53
C ASP A 291 1.55 39.40 -35.56
N ASP A 292 2.48 39.06 -36.46
CA ASP A 292 3.60 39.94 -36.78
C ASP A 292 3.00 41.22 -37.39
N ASP A 293 2.58 42.15 -36.53
CA ASP A 293 2.13 43.49 -36.90
C ASP A 293 3.35 44.22 -37.49
N GLU A 294 3.56 44.08 -38.79
CA GLU A 294 4.43 44.97 -39.57
C GLU A 294 3.88 46.39 -39.42
N ARG A 295 4.50 47.16 -38.53
CA ARG A 295 4.16 48.56 -38.27
C ARG A 295 4.29 49.35 -39.58
N GLU A 296 3.19 49.96 -40.05
CA GLU A 296 3.10 50.84 -41.25
C GLU A 296 4.11 52.02 -41.31
N GLY A 297 5.02 52.15 -40.33
CA GLY A 297 6.15 53.09 -40.37
C GLY A 297 7.26 52.67 -41.33
N GLU A 298 7.42 51.38 -41.63
CA GLU A 298 8.52 50.89 -42.48
C GLU A 298 8.32 51.27 -43.97
N GLU A 299 7.08 51.45 -44.42
CA GLU A 299 6.77 51.87 -45.79
C GLU A 299 7.08 53.37 -46.05
N ARG A 300 7.03 54.22 -45.02
CA ARG A 300 7.40 55.66 -45.14
C ARG A 300 8.91 55.87 -45.22
N ASP A 301 9.69 55.02 -44.57
CA ASP A 301 11.15 55.03 -44.69
C ASP A 301 11.60 54.42 -46.04
N GLY A 302 10.90 53.40 -46.53
CA GLY A 302 11.13 52.83 -47.85
C GLY A 302 10.86 53.82 -49.00
N THR A 303 9.80 54.62 -48.92
CA THR A 303 9.48 55.62 -49.96
C THR A 303 10.32 56.90 -49.85
N SER A 304 10.69 57.33 -48.64
CA SER A 304 11.57 58.49 -48.45
C SER A 304 13.04 58.20 -48.84
N GLY A 305 13.49 56.94 -48.80
CA GLY A 305 14.82 56.52 -49.26
C GLY A 305 15.00 56.45 -50.79
N VAL A 306 13.91 56.31 -51.57
CA VAL A 306 13.97 56.25 -53.04
C VAL A 306 14.08 57.64 -53.67
N GLY A 307 13.44 58.66 -53.08
CA GLY A 307 13.52 60.06 -53.52
C GLY A 307 14.94 60.64 -53.65
N PRO A 308 15.83 60.51 -52.65
CA PRO A 308 17.20 61.02 -52.74
C PRO A 308 18.08 60.18 -53.68
N GLN A 309 17.85 58.86 -53.83
CA GLN A 309 18.63 58.04 -54.76
C GLN A 309 18.33 58.33 -56.24
N GLY A 310 17.07 58.69 -56.58
CA GLY A 310 16.74 59.18 -57.91
C GLY A 310 17.48 60.47 -58.27
N LYS A 311 17.54 61.42 -57.32
CA LYS A 311 18.21 62.72 -57.49
C LYS A 311 19.73 62.61 -57.63
N ILE A 312 20.38 61.77 -56.80
CA ILE A 312 21.82 61.52 -56.88
C ILE A 312 22.19 60.87 -58.22
N ARG A 313 21.32 60.00 -58.76
CA ARG A 313 21.58 59.31 -60.04
C ARG A 313 21.44 60.25 -61.26
N GLU A 314 20.61 61.28 -61.20
CA GLU A 314 20.56 62.34 -62.22
C GLU A 314 21.79 63.25 -62.15
N GLU A 315 22.23 63.66 -60.95
CA GLU A 315 23.44 64.47 -60.78
C GLU A 315 24.71 63.76 -61.26
N CYS A 316 24.86 62.45 -61.02
CA CYS A 316 26.01 61.69 -61.52
C CYS A 316 26.00 61.51 -63.05
N ARG A 317 24.82 61.48 -63.71
CA ARG A 317 24.74 61.41 -65.18
C ARG A 317 25.11 62.74 -65.85
N GLY A 318 24.93 63.87 -65.18
CA GLY A 318 25.38 65.18 -65.69
C GLY A 318 26.90 65.37 -65.70
N SER A 319 27.65 64.62 -64.87
CA SER A 319 29.08 64.87 -64.62
C SER A 319 30.08 63.93 -65.33
N SER A 320 29.64 62.92 -66.09
CA SER A 320 30.55 61.91 -66.65
C SER A 320 30.43 61.70 -68.16
N SER A 321 30.05 62.76 -68.89
CA SER A 321 30.42 62.92 -70.30
C SER A 321 31.90 63.33 -70.39
N CYS A 322 32.83 62.40 -70.15
CA CYS A 322 34.23 62.57 -70.53
C CYS A 322 35.00 61.23 -70.48
N CYS A 323 35.79 60.96 -71.52
CA CYS A 323 36.83 59.93 -71.63
C CYS A 323 36.41 58.48 -71.93
N THR A 324 36.10 58.24 -73.21
CA THR A 324 36.98 57.61 -74.22
C THR A 324 37.97 56.50 -73.81
N ARG A 325 37.89 55.39 -74.59
CA ARG A 325 38.94 54.42 -75.02
C ARG A 325 39.62 53.55 -73.94
N ALA A 326 39.54 52.22 -74.00
CA ALA A 326 40.06 51.25 -74.99
C ALA A 326 41.53 50.86 -74.73
N PHE A 327 41.73 49.53 -74.74
CA PHE A 327 42.95 48.71 -74.61
C PHE A 327 43.35 48.29 -73.19
#